data_AF-A0A1G2ZT32-F1
#
_entry.id   AF-A0A1G2ZT32-F1
#
_cell.length_a   1.000
_cell.length_b   1.000
_cell.length_c   1.000
_cell.angle_alpha   90.00
_cell.angle_beta   90.00
_cell.angle_gamma   90.00
#
_symmetry.space_group_name_H-M   'P 1'
#
loop_
_entity.id
_entity.type
_entity.pdbx_description
1 polymer ?
#
loop_
_entity_poly.entity_id
_entity_poly.type
_entity_poly.pdbx_seq_one_letter_code
_entity_poly.pdbx_strand_id
1 'polypeptide(L)'
;MALLVAALIALAVPGCVELTGQRISWLYDSAKDELQILIHYDGVHDSGGDEHGTGVEQIPQFVQHGSVMLLDWPFHLDMASVKETIDNEQADAQEKDWARLIASIQTKPIGFYREPDGHLGAAQLVTIPQAQGFVRKLNGLISQQILGHDVNPDSSLAHTMHRMQQAARDGHQWITLDGQAIRFTMPVHPDEWARAKGEFLNEFAKTLAQGFGTNADQEKRRSVKSLFGLLASMPVSYVDRGTRVEFVLGRPDTTSTARLYVRDEYEPSLEKVVAETLKVDLDDALATALLDQQPPHSTELSAVLDFGPPEERVRALMAAADRADQSSSQAAIDKLASWSDAWNREHRVPKAPPKTDHRKQYLAAWKTWYQQIRQSPILQARD
;
A
#
# COMPACT_ATOMS: atom_id res chain seq x y z
N MET A 1 6.66 -12.71 13.84
CA MET A 1 7.19 -12.66 12.46
C MET A 1 6.53 -13.69 11.54
N ALA A 2 6.37 -14.95 11.98
CA ALA A 2 5.50 -15.91 11.30
C ALA A 2 4.08 -15.37 11.10
N LEU A 3 3.55 -14.55 12.02
CA LEU A 3 2.28 -13.83 11.89
C LEU A 3 2.24 -12.73 10.82
N LEU A 4 3.36 -12.02 10.56
CA LEU A 4 3.40 -10.97 9.54
C LEU A 4 3.51 -11.59 8.13
N VAL A 5 4.26 -12.69 8.02
CA VAL A 5 4.35 -13.48 6.78
C VAL A 5 3.09 -14.34 6.58
N ALA A 6 2.46 -14.86 7.64
CA ALA A 6 1.20 -15.60 7.57
C ALA A 6 0.00 -14.67 7.27
N ALA A 7 -0.01 -13.43 7.78
CA ALA A 7 -0.98 -12.42 7.38
C ALA A 7 -0.85 -12.07 5.88
N LEU A 8 0.37 -12.07 5.34
CA LEU A 8 0.63 -11.91 3.90
C LEU A 8 0.23 -13.14 3.05
N ILE A 9 0.00 -14.31 3.67
CA ILE A 9 -0.39 -15.56 2.98
C ILE A 9 -1.91 -15.82 3.07
N ALA A 10 -2.63 -15.18 4.00
CA ALA A 10 -4.07 -15.39 4.23
C ALA A 10 -5.00 -14.68 3.20
N LEU A 11 -4.58 -14.59 1.93
CA LEU A 11 -5.24 -13.85 0.85
C LEU A 11 -6.37 -14.61 0.12
N ALA A 12 -7.02 -15.57 0.77
CA ALA A 12 -8.03 -16.41 0.12
C ALA A 12 -9.27 -16.64 1.00
N VAL A 13 -9.86 -15.56 1.51
CA VAL A 13 -11.19 -15.59 2.12
C VAL A 13 -12.20 -15.06 1.09
N PRO A 14 -13.01 -15.92 0.45
CA PRO A 14 -14.07 -15.48 -0.46
C PRO A 14 -15.21 -14.81 0.33
N GLY A 15 -15.74 -13.69 -0.17
CA GLY A 15 -16.97 -13.05 0.35
C GLY A 15 -16.97 -11.53 0.51
N CYS A 16 -16.04 -10.78 -0.11
CA CYS A 16 -15.87 -9.35 0.16
C CYS A 16 -15.58 -8.50 -1.09
N VAL A 17 -15.50 -7.17 -0.94
CA VAL A 17 -14.88 -6.26 -1.91
C VAL A 17 -13.45 -6.74 -2.14
N GLU A 18 -13.17 -7.11 -3.38
CA GLU A 18 -11.84 -7.55 -3.81
C GLU A 18 -11.17 -6.49 -4.67
N LEU A 19 -9.84 -6.60 -4.74
CA LEU A 19 -8.98 -5.73 -5.50
C LEU A 19 -8.17 -6.55 -6.50
N THR A 20 -7.92 -6.00 -7.69
CA THR A 20 -6.86 -6.53 -8.56
C THR A 20 -5.49 -6.13 -8.03
N GLY A 21 -5.40 -4.97 -7.39
CA GLY A 21 -4.19 -4.51 -6.74
C GLY A 21 -4.41 -3.34 -5.77
N GLN A 22 -3.36 -2.98 -5.06
CA GLN A 22 -3.35 -1.83 -4.17
C GLN A 22 -2.01 -1.10 -4.26
N ARG A 23 -2.03 0.22 -4.34
CA ARG A 23 -0.80 1.03 -4.33
C ARG A 23 -0.83 1.99 -3.16
N ILE A 24 0.17 1.86 -2.28
CA ILE A 24 0.26 2.62 -1.04
C ILE A 24 1.50 3.49 -1.12
N SER A 25 1.30 4.80 -1.22
CA SER A 25 2.38 5.79 -1.19
C SER A 25 2.34 6.55 0.12
N TRP A 26 3.49 6.91 0.68
CA TRP A 26 3.52 7.72 1.90
C TRP A 26 4.54 8.85 1.85
N LEU A 27 4.22 9.89 2.61
CA LEU A 27 5.01 11.09 2.79
C LEU A 27 4.90 11.54 4.26
N TYR A 28 6.03 11.71 4.94
CA TYR A 28 6.14 12.39 6.21
C TYR A 28 6.56 13.86 6.01
N ASP A 29 5.66 14.79 6.33
CA ASP A 29 5.94 16.22 6.40
C ASP A 29 6.43 16.57 7.81
N SER A 30 7.76 16.62 7.98
CA SER A 30 8.39 16.96 9.26
C SER A 30 8.10 18.38 9.76
N ALA A 31 7.73 19.31 8.88
CA ALA A 31 7.42 20.68 9.27
C ALA A 31 6.04 20.79 9.90
N LYS A 32 5.08 19.97 9.44
CA LYS A 32 3.74 19.86 10.02
C LYS A 32 3.61 18.75 11.06
N ASP A 33 4.60 17.87 11.15
CA ASP A 33 4.53 16.59 11.87
C ASP A 33 3.32 15.74 11.43
N GLU A 34 3.17 15.56 10.12
CA GLU A 34 2.06 14.81 9.52
C GLU A 34 2.58 13.67 8.65
N LEU A 35 2.06 12.46 8.87
CA LEU A 35 2.28 11.32 7.97
C LEU A 35 1.05 11.17 7.09
N GLN A 36 1.22 11.40 5.79
CA GLN A 36 0.22 11.24 4.76
C GLN A 36 0.44 9.92 4.04
N ILE A 37 -0.63 9.16 3.83
CA ILE A 37 -0.62 7.87 3.16
C ILE A 37 -1.71 7.93 2.08
N LEU A 38 -1.30 7.81 0.83
CA LEU A 38 -2.18 7.78 -0.32
C LEU A 38 -2.38 6.33 -0.75
N ILE A 39 -3.62 5.87 -0.73
CA ILE A 39 -4.00 4.50 -1.08
C ILE A 39 -4.83 4.53 -2.35
N HIS A 40 -4.38 3.78 -3.34
CA HIS A 40 -5.10 3.48 -4.58
C HIS A 40 -5.59 2.03 -4.51
N TYR A 41 -6.89 1.85 -4.69
CA TYR A 41 -7.60 0.59 -4.72
C TYR A 41 -7.86 0.25 -6.18
N ASP A 42 -6.99 -0.59 -6.76
CA ASP A 42 -7.05 -0.91 -8.18
C ASP A 42 -8.05 -2.05 -8.44
N GLY A 43 -8.90 -1.88 -9.45
CA GLY A 43 -9.88 -2.89 -9.88
C GLY A 43 -10.82 -3.37 -8.80
N VAL A 44 -11.60 -2.45 -8.21
CA VAL A 44 -12.59 -2.76 -7.19
C VAL A 44 -13.73 -3.60 -7.79
N HIS A 45 -13.98 -4.78 -7.22
CA HIS A 45 -15.04 -5.69 -7.65
C HIS A 45 -15.64 -6.49 -6.49
N ASP A 46 -16.78 -7.13 -6.73
CA ASP A 46 -17.43 -8.02 -5.77
C ASP A 46 -16.92 -9.45 -5.96
N SER A 47 -16.60 -10.15 -4.87
CA SER A 47 -16.29 -11.58 -4.93
C SER A 47 -17.52 -12.47 -5.17
N GLY A 48 -18.72 -11.91 -5.09
CA GLY A 48 -19.98 -12.63 -5.31
C GLY A 48 -20.37 -13.64 -4.23
N GLY A 49 -19.76 -13.56 -3.04
CA GLY A 49 -20.04 -14.44 -1.91
C GLY A 49 -20.79 -13.72 -0.79
N ASP A 50 -21.90 -14.28 -0.31
CA ASP A 50 -22.79 -13.61 0.66
C ASP A 50 -22.28 -13.65 2.12
N GLU A 51 -21.18 -14.37 2.42
CA GLU A 51 -20.75 -14.65 3.80
C GLU A 51 -20.28 -13.42 4.60
N HIS A 52 -19.85 -12.33 3.94
CA HIS A 52 -19.43 -11.08 4.61
C HIS A 52 -20.16 -9.83 4.12
N GLY A 53 -21.35 -10.00 3.53
CA GLY A 53 -22.15 -8.94 2.92
C GLY A 53 -21.80 -8.71 1.45
N THR A 54 -22.62 -7.93 0.75
CA THR A 54 -22.37 -7.66 -0.68
C THR A 54 -21.36 -6.52 -0.83
N GLY A 55 -20.52 -6.53 -1.87
CA GLY A 55 -19.56 -5.45 -2.10
C GLY A 55 -20.24 -4.08 -2.26
N VAL A 56 -21.52 -4.09 -2.65
CA VAL A 56 -22.40 -2.93 -2.70
C VAL A 56 -22.59 -2.23 -1.35
N GLU A 57 -22.63 -3.00 -0.25
CA GLU A 57 -22.80 -2.47 1.12
C GLU A 57 -21.48 -2.00 1.73
N GLN A 58 -20.38 -2.58 1.28
CA GLN A 58 -19.02 -2.34 1.81
C GLN A 58 -18.40 -1.04 1.24
N ILE A 59 -18.65 -0.72 -0.04
CA ILE A 59 -18.16 0.53 -0.67
C ILE A 59 -18.63 1.80 0.06
N PRO A 60 -19.92 1.94 0.43
CA PRO A 60 -20.37 3.07 1.23
C PRO A 60 -19.65 3.20 2.57
N GLN A 61 -19.29 2.10 3.25
CA GLN A 61 -18.56 2.18 4.51
C GLN A 61 -17.18 2.82 4.33
N PHE A 62 -16.49 2.45 3.25
CA PHE A 62 -15.21 3.04 2.87
C PHE A 62 -15.31 4.56 2.61
N VAL A 63 -16.36 5.00 1.89
CA VAL A 63 -16.52 6.41 1.52
C VAL A 63 -17.13 7.26 2.64
N GLN A 64 -18.15 6.76 3.32
CA GLN A 64 -18.97 7.53 4.28
C GLN A 64 -18.44 7.44 5.71
N HIS A 65 -17.94 6.27 6.12
CA HIS A 65 -17.46 6.06 7.49
C HIS A 65 -15.94 6.22 7.62
N GLY A 66 -15.25 6.38 6.49
CA GLY A 66 -13.81 6.62 6.47
C GLY A 66 -12.98 5.39 6.81
N SER A 67 -13.54 4.18 6.64
CA SER A 67 -12.81 2.93 6.82
C SER A 67 -11.62 2.84 5.86
N VAL A 68 -10.57 2.13 6.26
CA VAL A 68 -9.34 1.95 5.46
C VAL A 68 -9.17 0.49 5.14
N MET A 69 -9.21 0.11 3.87
CA MET A 69 -8.87 -1.26 3.46
C MET A 69 -7.36 -1.37 3.23
N LEU A 70 -6.71 -2.34 3.88
CA LEU A 70 -5.30 -2.65 3.69
C LEU A 70 -5.20 -4.08 3.15
N LEU A 71 -4.59 -4.27 1.98
CA LEU A 71 -4.55 -5.55 1.23
C LEU A 71 -5.90 -5.97 0.65
N ASP A 72 -6.89 -6.22 1.50
CA ASP A 72 -8.21 -6.76 1.14
C ASP A 72 -9.22 -6.46 2.28
N TRP A 73 -10.52 -6.65 2.03
CA TRP A 73 -11.57 -6.31 3.00
C TRP A 73 -11.43 -7.00 4.37
N PRO A 74 -11.05 -8.29 4.51
CA PRO A 74 -10.88 -8.91 5.84
C PRO A 74 -9.87 -8.19 6.75
N PHE A 75 -9.01 -7.35 6.19
CA PHE A 75 -8.01 -6.57 6.90
C PHE A 75 -8.34 -5.07 6.95
N HIS A 76 -9.59 -4.70 6.67
CA HIS A 76 -10.02 -3.31 6.76
C HIS A 76 -10.06 -2.82 8.21
N LEU A 77 -9.73 -1.56 8.38
CA LEU A 77 -9.89 -0.79 9.59
C LEU A 77 -11.30 -0.19 9.60
N ASP A 78 -12.21 -0.82 10.34
CA ASP A 78 -13.56 -0.31 10.51
C ASP A 78 -13.59 0.85 11.52
N MET A 79 -13.69 2.07 10.98
CA MET A 79 -13.74 3.27 11.82
C MET A 79 -15.07 3.40 12.59
N ALA A 80 -16.12 2.67 12.22
CA ALA A 80 -17.35 2.59 13.00
C ALA A 80 -17.14 1.72 14.24
N SER A 81 -16.66 0.49 14.07
CA SER A 81 -16.28 -0.39 15.19
C SER A 81 -15.28 0.27 16.15
N VAL A 82 -14.30 1.02 15.63
CA VAL A 82 -13.34 1.78 16.46
C VAL A 82 -14.06 2.76 17.40
N LYS A 83 -15.08 3.48 16.91
CA LYS A 83 -15.86 4.42 17.73
C LYS A 83 -16.69 3.65 18.78
N GLU A 84 -17.31 2.55 18.37
CA GLU A 84 -18.07 1.70 19.29
C GLU A 84 -17.19 1.17 20.43
N THR A 85 -15.96 0.72 20.13
CA THR A 85 -15.01 0.26 21.15
C THR A 85 -14.63 1.38 22.14
N ILE A 86 -14.49 2.63 21.68
CA ILE A 86 -14.18 3.77 22.56
C ILE A 86 -15.31 4.01 23.57
N ASP A 87 -16.56 3.92 23.10
CA ASP A 87 -17.75 4.19 23.90
C ASP A 87 -18.24 2.98 24.71
N ASN A 88 -17.77 1.76 24.39
CA ASN A 88 -18.15 0.53 25.07
C ASN A 88 -17.59 0.45 26.50
N GLU A 89 -18.44 0.56 27.53
CA GLU A 89 -18.02 0.45 28.94
C GLU A 89 -17.34 -0.88 29.28
N GLN A 90 -17.67 -1.97 28.57
CA GLN A 90 -17.13 -3.31 28.80
C GLN A 90 -15.76 -3.56 28.16
N ALA A 91 -15.37 -2.75 27.16
CA ALA A 91 -14.05 -2.85 26.54
C ALA A 91 -12.95 -2.54 27.56
N ASP A 92 -11.88 -3.33 27.55
CA ASP A 92 -10.78 -3.12 28.49
C ASP A 92 -10.00 -1.82 28.17
N ALA A 93 -9.16 -1.39 29.13
CA ALA A 93 -8.44 -0.13 28.98
C ALA A 93 -7.45 -0.13 27.80
N GLN A 94 -6.83 -1.28 27.51
CA GLN A 94 -5.85 -1.42 26.45
C GLN A 94 -6.53 -1.37 25.09
N GLU A 95 -7.66 -2.06 24.93
CA GLU A 95 -8.49 -2.05 23.74
C GLU A 95 -8.98 -0.63 23.42
N LYS A 96 -9.44 0.11 24.44
CA LYS A 96 -9.81 1.53 24.31
C LYS A 96 -8.64 2.42 23.91
N ASP A 97 -7.44 2.18 24.43
CA ASP A 97 -6.27 2.97 24.08
C ASP A 97 -5.82 2.73 22.64
N TRP A 98 -5.89 1.49 22.15
CA TRP A 98 -5.73 1.18 20.73
C TRP A 98 -6.78 1.88 19.87
N ALA A 99 -8.05 1.78 20.23
CA ALA A 99 -9.14 2.40 19.49
C ALA A 99 -9.00 3.93 19.44
N ARG A 100 -8.63 4.59 20.55
CA ARG A 100 -8.36 6.04 20.58
C ARG A 100 -7.18 6.44 19.70
N LEU A 101 -6.12 5.63 19.66
CA LEU A 101 -4.99 5.88 18.79
C LEU A 101 -5.43 5.82 17.32
N ILE A 102 -6.16 4.76 16.95
CA ILE A 102 -6.70 4.57 15.59
C ILE A 102 -7.67 5.69 15.22
N ALA A 103 -8.56 6.11 16.12
CA ALA A 103 -9.52 7.19 15.89
C ALA A 103 -8.87 8.56 15.63
N SER A 104 -7.58 8.73 15.92
CA SER A 104 -6.85 9.96 15.59
C SER A 104 -6.46 10.06 14.11
N ILE A 105 -6.57 8.95 13.36
CA ILE A 105 -6.33 8.89 11.93
C ILE A 105 -7.49 9.56 11.19
N GLN A 106 -7.15 10.44 10.25
CA GLN A 106 -8.11 11.09 9.36
C GLN A 106 -8.11 10.41 8.01
N THR A 107 -9.27 10.17 7.44
CA THR A 107 -9.40 9.53 6.13
C THR A 107 -10.30 10.37 5.24
N LYS A 108 -9.91 10.50 3.97
CA LYS A 108 -10.64 11.29 2.98
C LYS A 108 -10.68 10.57 1.64
N PRO A 109 -11.87 10.19 1.13
CA PRO A 109 -11.98 9.71 -0.23
C PRO A 109 -11.62 10.83 -1.21
N ILE A 110 -10.83 10.52 -2.23
CA ILE A 110 -10.41 11.50 -3.24
C ILE A 110 -11.34 11.44 -4.44
N GLY A 111 -11.57 10.22 -4.97
CA GLY A 111 -12.34 10.01 -6.18
C GLY A 111 -12.15 8.60 -6.74
N PHE A 112 -12.83 8.31 -7.84
CA PHE A 112 -12.63 7.09 -8.62
C PHE A 112 -11.74 7.38 -9.83
N TYR A 113 -11.13 6.35 -10.40
CA TYR A 113 -10.39 6.44 -11.65
C TYR A 113 -10.61 5.20 -12.50
N ARG A 114 -10.28 5.28 -13.78
CA ARG A 114 -10.27 4.11 -14.65
C ARG A 114 -8.85 3.75 -15.05
N GLU A 115 -8.49 2.51 -14.76
CA GLU A 115 -7.23 1.94 -15.20
C GLU A 115 -7.20 1.82 -16.73
N PRO A 116 -6.01 1.86 -17.38
CA PRO A 116 -5.92 1.73 -18.82
C PRO A 116 -6.49 0.43 -19.40
N ASP A 117 -6.53 -0.65 -18.63
CA ASP A 117 -7.19 -1.92 -19.00
C ASP A 117 -8.72 -1.88 -18.88
N GLY A 118 -9.27 -0.84 -18.28
CA GLY A 118 -10.69 -0.60 -18.15
C GLY A 118 -11.21 -0.80 -16.73
N HIS A 119 -10.41 -1.34 -15.80
CA HIS A 119 -10.86 -1.59 -14.44
C HIS A 119 -11.11 -0.29 -13.67
N LEU A 120 -12.20 -0.24 -12.90
CA LEU A 120 -12.47 0.92 -12.06
C LEU A 120 -11.73 0.80 -10.73
N GLY A 121 -11.03 1.86 -10.35
CA GLY A 121 -10.36 1.98 -9.06
C GLY A 121 -10.85 3.17 -8.24
N ALA A 122 -10.39 3.26 -6.99
CA ALA A 122 -10.70 4.34 -6.06
C ALA A 122 -9.44 4.82 -5.34
N ALA A 123 -9.40 6.09 -4.93
CA ALA A 123 -8.29 6.63 -4.16
C ALA A 123 -8.75 7.26 -2.84
N GLN A 124 -7.95 7.10 -1.79
CA GLN A 124 -8.17 7.67 -0.46
C GLN A 124 -6.86 8.25 0.08
N LEU A 125 -6.97 9.41 0.73
CA LEU A 125 -5.89 9.99 1.53
C LEU A 125 -6.14 9.69 3.00
N VAL A 126 -5.17 9.06 3.64
CA VAL A 126 -5.10 8.84 5.08
C VAL A 126 -4.06 9.79 5.65
N THR A 127 -4.41 10.51 6.72
CA THR A 127 -3.53 11.48 7.38
C THR A 127 -3.44 11.13 8.87
N ILE A 128 -2.21 10.98 9.35
CA ILE A 128 -1.89 10.81 10.76
C ILE A 128 -1.29 12.13 11.25
N PRO A 129 -2.09 13.00 11.89
CA PRO A 129 -1.59 14.22 12.47
C PRO A 129 -0.72 13.92 13.70
N GLN A 130 0.24 14.80 14.00
CA GLN A 130 1.19 14.63 15.11
C GLN A 130 1.89 13.27 15.05
N ALA A 131 2.43 12.92 13.88
CA ALA A 131 2.90 11.57 13.57
C ALA A 131 3.96 11.07 14.56
N GLN A 132 4.86 11.92 15.05
CA GLN A 132 5.82 11.54 16.09
C GLN A 132 5.13 11.20 17.42
N GLY A 133 4.09 11.95 17.78
CA GLY A 133 3.25 11.67 18.95
C GLY A 133 2.48 10.36 18.80
N PHE A 134 1.92 10.10 17.61
CA PHE A 134 1.26 8.86 17.25
C PHE A 134 2.21 7.66 17.39
N VAL A 135 3.39 7.73 16.76
CA VAL A 135 4.41 6.67 16.80
C VAL A 135 4.89 6.40 18.23
N ARG A 136 5.06 7.45 19.04
CA ARG A 136 5.42 7.29 20.46
C ARG A 136 4.36 6.53 21.25
N LYS A 137 3.08 6.87 21.07
CA LYS A 137 1.96 6.15 21.71
C LYS A 137 1.88 4.70 21.24
N LEU A 138 2.02 4.48 19.93
CA LEU A 138 2.05 3.15 19.32
C LEU A 138 3.18 2.28 19.90
N ASN A 139 4.39 2.82 20.03
CA ASN A 139 5.51 2.14 20.66
C ASN A 139 5.22 1.78 22.13
N GLY A 140 4.51 2.65 22.85
CA GLY A 140 4.04 2.37 24.21
C GLY A 140 3.08 1.17 24.27
N LEU A 141 2.08 1.14 23.39
CA LEU A 141 1.10 0.05 23.32
C LEU A 141 1.74 -1.28 22.89
N ILE A 142 2.67 -1.25 21.93
CA ILE A 142 3.46 -2.43 21.54
C ILE A 142 4.25 -2.95 22.75
N SER A 143 4.90 -2.06 23.49
CA SER A 143 5.66 -2.42 24.69
C SER A 143 4.77 -3.07 25.75
N GLN A 144 3.59 -2.50 26.01
CA GLN A 144 2.60 -3.08 26.92
C GLN A 144 2.16 -4.48 26.48
N GLN A 145 1.87 -4.67 25.19
CA GLN A 145 1.49 -5.97 24.64
C GLN A 145 2.58 -7.03 24.83
N ILE A 146 3.84 -6.66 24.59
CA ILE A 146 5.00 -7.54 24.79
C ILE A 146 5.17 -7.91 26.27
N LEU A 147 4.93 -6.96 27.18
CA LEU A 147 5.04 -7.19 28.62
C LEU A 147 3.88 -8.02 29.19
N GLY A 148 2.70 -7.98 28.55
CA GLY A 148 1.55 -8.80 28.91
C GLY A 148 1.66 -10.28 28.48
N HIS A 149 2.63 -10.64 27.64
CA HIS A 149 2.87 -12.03 27.23
C HIS A 149 3.92 -12.70 28.10
N ASP A 150 3.54 -13.78 28.78
CA ASP A 150 4.49 -14.64 29.49
C ASP A 150 5.42 -15.35 28.51
N VAL A 151 6.72 -15.35 28.82
CA VAL A 151 7.71 -16.08 28.02
C VAL A 151 7.63 -17.55 28.41
N ASN A 152 7.22 -18.40 27.47
CA ASN A 152 7.39 -19.83 27.63
C ASN A 152 8.90 -20.16 27.58
N PRO A 153 9.50 -20.67 28.68
CA PRO A 153 10.93 -20.96 28.73
C PRO A 153 11.34 -22.07 27.75
N ASP A 154 10.41 -22.95 27.35
CA ASP A 154 10.65 -24.03 26.41
C ASP A 154 10.54 -23.58 24.94
N SER A 155 10.22 -22.31 24.69
CA SER A 155 10.15 -21.74 23.35
C SER A 155 11.53 -21.67 22.69
N SER A 156 11.58 -21.95 21.38
CA SER A 156 12.79 -21.77 20.56
C SER A 156 13.24 -20.30 20.44
N LEU A 157 12.42 -19.35 20.88
CA LEU A 157 12.70 -17.92 20.85
C LEU A 157 12.74 -17.29 22.26
N ALA A 158 12.93 -18.09 23.31
CA ALA A 158 12.85 -17.61 24.69
C ALA A 158 13.82 -16.45 25.00
N HIS A 159 15.08 -16.51 24.54
CA HIS A 159 16.05 -15.44 24.80
C HIS A 159 15.71 -14.16 24.02
N THR A 160 15.22 -14.31 22.79
CA THR A 160 14.72 -13.20 21.97
C THR A 160 13.52 -12.53 22.63
N MET A 161 12.56 -13.32 23.11
CA MET A 161 11.41 -12.79 23.85
C MET A 161 11.82 -12.09 25.14
N HIS A 162 12.80 -12.62 25.87
CA HIS A 162 13.33 -11.96 27.07
C HIS A 162 14.00 -10.61 26.73
N ARG A 163 14.77 -10.55 25.64
CA ARG A 163 15.36 -9.28 25.15
C ARG A 163 14.29 -8.28 24.70
N MET A 164 13.23 -8.75 24.05
CA MET A 164 12.10 -7.90 23.66
C MET A 164 11.37 -7.35 24.89
N GLN A 165 11.12 -8.17 25.91
CA GLN A 165 10.53 -7.71 27.16
C GLN A 165 11.42 -6.71 27.89
N GLN A 166 12.74 -6.96 27.94
CA GLN A 166 13.68 -5.99 28.53
C GLN A 166 13.63 -4.66 27.76
N ALA A 167 13.72 -4.69 26.43
CA ALA A 167 13.63 -3.50 25.60
C ALA A 167 12.28 -2.76 25.78
N ALA A 168 11.17 -3.49 25.93
CA ALA A 168 9.87 -2.91 26.24
C ALA A 168 9.87 -2.16 27.59
N ARG A 169 10.49 -2.71 28.63
CA ARG A 169 10.66 -2.03 29.94
C ARG A 169 11.52 -0.78 29.82
N ASP A 170 12.53 -0.82 28.96
CA ASP A 170 13.48 0.27 28.73
C ASP A 170 12.94 1.36 27.79
N GLY A 171 11.69 1.25 27.32
CA GLY A 171 11.06 2.26 26.46
C GLY A 171 11.53 2.24 25.00
N HIS A 172 11.91 1.06 24.49
CA HIS A 172 12.39 0.87 23.13
C HIS A 172 11.43 1.42 22.06
N GLN A 173 12.01 2.06 21.05
CA GLN A 173 11.25 2.58 19.90
C GLN A 173 11.15 1.48 18.83
N TRP A 174 10.05 0.74 18.85
CA TRP A 174 9.77 -0.33 17.89
C TRP A 174 9.63 0.20 16.46
N ILE A 175 8.98 1.35 16.32
CA ILE A 175 8.72 2.06 15.07
C ILE A 175 9.34 3.45 15.17
N THR A 176 9.99 3.90 14.11
CA THR A 176 10.54 5.26 13.98
C THR A 176 10.29 5.80 12.58
N LEU A 177 10.11 7.11 12.47
CA LEU A 177 10.07 7.83 11.20
C LEU A 177 11.47 8.41 10.94
N ASP A 178 12.07 8.02 9.84
CA ASP A 178 13.42 8.41 9.42
C ASP A 178 13.32 9.06 8.03
N GLY A 179 13.05 10.37 8.02
CA GLY A 179 12.61 11.07 6.81
C GLY A 179 11.33 10.46 6.26
N GLN A 180 11.34 10.04 4.99
CA GLN A 180 10.22 9.36 4.34
C GLN A 180 10.18 7.84 4.62
N ALA A 181 11.16 7.29 5.33
CA ALA A 181 11.19 5.87 5.67
C ALA A 181 10.50 5.57 7.01
N ILE A 182 9.81 4.44 7.08
CA ILE A 182 9.28 3.87 8.32
C ILE A 182 10.18 2.70 8.72
N ARG A 183 10.83 2.81 9.87
CA ARG A 183 11.79 1.80 10.36
C ARG A 183 11.21 1.04 11.54
N PHE A 184 11.18 -0.29 11.42
CA PHE A 184 10.83 -1.23 12.47
C PHE A 184 12.11 -1.84 13.03
N THR A 185 12.33 -1.76 14.34
CA THR A 185 13.53 -2.29 15.00
C THR A 185 13.14 -3.30 16.07
N MET A 186 13.65 -4.52 15.95
CA MET A 186 13.40 -5.60 16.89
C MET A 186 14.72 -6.12 17.48
N PRO A 187 14.91 -6.09 18.81
CA PRO A 187 16.04 -6.77 19.45
C PRO A 187 15.89 -8.28 19.34
N VAL A 188 16.99 -8.98 19.07
CA VAL A 188 17.00 -10.44 18.90
C VAL A 188 18.18 -11.08 19.62
N HIS A 189 18.04 -12.38 19.94
CA HIS A 189 19.19 -13.20 20.31
C HIS A 189 19.88 -13.70 19.01
N PRO A 190 21.19 -13.43 18.80
CA PRO A 190 21.85 -13.73 17.53
C PRO A 190 21.69 -15.18 17.07
N ASP A 191 21.88 -16.14 17.98
CA ASP A 191 21.84 -17.57 17.63
C ASP A 191 20.42 -18.07 17.36
N GLU A 192 19.43 -17.61 18.14
CA GLU A 192 18.03 -17.99 17.91
C GLU A 192 17.52 -17.41 16.60
N TRP A 193 17.94 -16.17 16.30
CA TRP A 193 17.62 -15.51 15.05
C TRP A 193 18.30 -16.17 13.84
N ALA A 194 19.58 -16.53 13.97
CA ALA A 194 20.29 -17.28 12.94
C ALA A 194 19.61 -18.62 12.64
N ARG A 195 19.20 -19.35 13.68
CA ARG A 195 18.41 -20.59 13.54
C ARG A 195 17.07 -20.34 12.86
N ALA A 196 16.28 -19.38 13.33
CA ALA A 196 14.97 -19.07 12.77
C ALA A 196 15.06 -18.68 11.28
N LYS A 197 16.08 -17.89 10.89
CA LYS A 197 16.37 -17.60 9.49
C LYS A 197 16.73 -18.85 8.70
N GLY A 198 17.56 -19.73 9.26
CA GLY A 198 17.94 -20.99 8.61
C GLY A 198 16.74 -21.90 8.37
N GLU A 199 15.87 -22.04 9.36
CA GLU A 199 14.61 -22.78 9.25
C GLU A 199 13.69 -22.17 8.19
N PHE A 200 13.50 -20.84 8.21
CA PHE A 200 12.71 -20.13 7.19
C PHE A 200 13.27 -20.33 5.77
N LEU A 201 14.58 -20.16 5.57
CA LEU A 201 15.22 -20.32 4.27
C LEU A 201 15.12 -21.77 3.76
N ASN A 202 15.21 -22.75 4.66
CA ASN A 202 15.04 -24.15 4.31
C ASN A 202 13.59 -24.45 3.88
N GLU A 203 12.61 -24.02 4.67
CA GLU A 203 11.19 -24.16 4.29
C GLU A 203 10.87 -23.44 2.98
N PHE A 204 11.37 -22.21 2.82
CA PHE A 204 11.23 -21.47 1.58
C PHE A 204 11.86 -22.22 0.39
N ALA A 205 13.08 -22.75 0.53
CA ALA A 205 13.73 -23.54 -0.51
C ALA A 205 12.94 -24.81 -0.88
N LYS A 206 12.34 -25.50 0.11
CA LYS A 206 11.43 -26.63 -0.15
C LYS A 206 10.20 -26.18 -0.94
N THR A 207 9.58 -25.07 -0.57
CA THR A 207 8.42 -24.52 -1.30
C THR A 207 8.81 -24.11 -2.72
N LEU A 208 9.99 -23.51 -2.94
CA LEU A 208 10.52 -23.20 -4.27
C LEU A 208 10.69 -24.48 -5.11
N ALA A 209 11.31 -25.51 -4.54
CA ALA A 209 11.54 -26.78 -5.22
C ALA A 209 10.23 -27.47 -5.61
N GLN A 210 9.19 -27.35 -4.78
CA GLN A 210 7.86 -27.89 -5.07
C GLN A 210 7.07 -27.05 -6.09
N GLY A 211 7.25 -25.72 -6.12
CA GLY A 211 6.57 -24.83 -7.06
C GLY A 211 7.22 -24.73 -8.45
N PHE A 212 8.52 -25.03 -8.57
CA PHE A 212 9.28 -24.93 -9.83
C PHE A 212 10.00 -26.23 -10.23
N GLY A 213 9.83 -27.32 -9.48
CA GLY A 213 10.39 -28.63 -9.82
C GLY A 213 9.70 -29.32 -11.00
N THR A 214 10.20 -30.49 -11.39
CA THR A 214 9.66 -31.29 -12.51
C THR A 214 8.22 -31.74 -12.29
N ASN A 215 7.77 -31.81 -11.04
CA ASN A 215 6.39 -32.09 -10.63
C ASN A 215 5.77 -30.87 -9.93
N ALA A 216 5.84 -29.71 -10.59
CA ALA A 216 5.41 -28.45 -10.01
C ALA A 216 3.93 -28.47 -9.59
N ASP A 217 3.70 -28.21 -8.31
CA ASP A 217 2.37 -27.93 -7.77
C ASP A 217 1.94 -26.53 -8.22
N GLN A 218 0.83 -26.42 -8.94
CA GLN A 218 0.36 -25.15 -9.49
C GLN A 218 0.01 -24.13 -8.39
N GLU A 219 -0.56 -24.57 -7.27
CA GLU A 219 -0.95 -23.71 -6.16
C GLU A 219 0.28 -23.13 -5.47
N LYS A 220 1.30 -23.98 -5.23
CA LYS A 220 2.59 -23.53 -4.68
C LYS A 220 3.33 -22.62 -5.65
N ARG A 221 3.27 -22.90 -6.96
CA ARG A 221 3.87 -22.03 -7.97
C ARG A 221 3.23 -20.64 -7.96
N ARG A 222 1.89 -20.55 -7.86
CA ARG A 222 1.18 -19.27 -7.71
C ARG A 222 1.61 -18.58 -6.43
N SER A 223 1.58 -19.27 -5.29
CA SER A 223 1.97 -18.73 -3.98
C SER A 223 3.38 -18.15 -3.98
N VAL A 224 4.35 -18.87 -4.56
CA VAL A 224 5.73 -18.40 -4.66
C VAL A 224 5.85 -17.20 -5.59
N LYS A 225 5.17 -17.21 -6.74
CA LYS A 225 5.15 -16.06 -7.66
C LYS A 225 4.56 -14.82 -6.98
N SER A 226 3.44 -14.97 -6.26
CA SER A 226 2.82 -13.88 -5.51
C SER A 226 3.74 -13.32 -4.44
N LEU A 227 4.44 -14.18 -3.68
CA LEU A 227 5.42 -13.75 -2.69
C LEU A 227 6.59 -12.98 -3.31
N PHE A 228 7.17 -13.46 -4.42
CA PHE A 228 8.22 -12.71 -5.11
C PHE A 228 7.71 -11.40 -5.70
N GLY A 229 6.51 -11.38 -6.26
CA GLY A 229 5.86 -10.17 -6.76
C GLY A 229 5.67 -9.14 -5.65
N LEU A 230 5.20 -9.58 -4.48
CA LEU A 230 5.07 -8.77 -3.28
C LEU A 230 6.42 -8.22 -2.80
N LEU A 231 7.41 -9.10 -2.59
CA LEU A 231 8.72 -8.69 -2.08
C LEU A 231 9.45 -7.75 -3.03
N ALA A 232 9.31 -7.97 -4.34
CA ALA A 232 9.86 -7.07 -5.32
C ALA A 232 9.13 -5.71 -5.22
N SER A 233 7.80 -5.70 -5.23
CA SER A 233 7.00 -4.48 -5.32
C SER A 233 6.97 -3.61 -4.05
N MET A 234 7.41 -4.14 -2.92
CA MET A 234 7.54 -3.38 -1.68
C MET A 234 8.92 -2.72 -1.59
N PRO A 235 9.02 -1.41 -1.28
CA PRO A 235 10.29 -0.74 -1.06
C PRO A 235 10.84 -1.10 0.33
N VAL A 236 11.03 -2.39 0.62
CA VAL A 236 11.49 -2.88 1.92
C VAL A 236 12.97 -3.24 1.88
N SER A 237 13.71 -2.81 2.90
CA SER A 237 15.07 -3.24 3.17
C SER A 237 15.15 -3.98 4.50
N TYR A 238 16.02 -4.98 4.56
CA TYR A 238 16.31 -5.74 5.77
C TYR A 238 17.77 -5.53 6.18
N VAL A 239 18.01 -5.22 7.45
CA VAL A 239 19.35 -5.07 8.01
C VAL A 239 19.50 -5.91 9.28
N ASP A 240 20.46 -6.82 9.26
CA ASP A 240 20.85 -7.61 10.42
C ASP A 240 22.05 -6.95 11.11
N ARG A 241 21.89 -6.59 12.39
CA ARG A 241 22.95 -5.98 13.21
C ARG A 241 23.46 -6.95 14.29
N GLY A 242 23.18 -8.25 14.16
CA GLY A 242 23.56 -9.29 15.12
C GLY A 242 22.61 -9.36 16.31
N THR A 243 22.53 -8.30 17.13
CA THR A 243 21.67 -8.26 18.33
C THR A 243 20.32 -7.59 18.11
N ARG A 244 20.08 -7.07 16.91
CA ARG A 244 18.81 -6.50 16.48
C ARG A 244 18.64 -6.65 14.98
N VAL A 245 17.40 -6.62 14.53
CA VAL A 245 17.02 -6.58 13.13
C VAL A 245 16.21 -5.33 12.84
N GLU A 246 16.45 -4.75 11.67
CA GLU A 246 15.76 -3.56 11.20
C GLU A 246 15.06 -3.88 9.87
N PHE A 247 13.77 -3.56 9.78
CA PHE A 247 13.03 -3.51 8.53
C PHE A 247 12.77 -2.04 8.20
N VAL A 248 13.18 -1.60 7.03
CA VAL A 248 12.99 -0.21 6.57
C VAL A 248 12.02 -0.23 5.41
N LEU A 249 10.84 0.34 5.61
CA LEU A 249 9.87 0.57 4.54
C LEU A 249 10.14 1.96 3.95
N GLY A 250 10.51 2.00 2.68
CA GLY A 250 10.77 3.20 1.93
C GLY A 250 12.21 3.67 2.00
N ARG A 251 12.44 4.91 1.56
CA ARG A 251 13.73 5.59 1.58
C ARG A 251 13.63 6.87 2.40
N PRO A 252 14.69 7.32 3.09
CA PRO A 252 14.59 8.52 3.93
C PRO A 252 14.36 9.83 3.15
N ASP A 253 14.83 9.89 1.90
CA ASP A 253 14.97 11.09 1.09
C ASP A 253 13.89 11.25 0.00
N THR A 254 13.13 10.19 -0.28
CA THR A 254 12.10 10.21 -1.32
C THR A 254 10.85 9.47 -0.88
N THR A 255 9.73 9.93 -1.42
CA THR A 255 8.45 9.24 -1.31
C THR A 255 8.58 7.82 -1.82
N SER A 256 7.84 6.91 -1.20
CA SER A 256 7.93 5.49 -1.46
C SER A 256 6.54 4.95 -1.73
N THR A 257 6.44 4.05 -2.70
CA THR A 257 5.18 3.39 -3.08
C THR A 257 5.36 1.88 -3.01
N ALA A 258 4.53 1.21 -2.22
CA ALA A 258 4.34 -0.24 -2.31
C ALA A 258 3.27 -0.54 -3.37
N ARG A 259 3.54 -1.50 -4.28
CA ARG A 259 2.63 -1.87 -5.38
C ARG A 259 2.16 -3.31 -5.24
N LEU A 260 1.10 -3.52 -4.50
CA LEU A 260 0.63 -4.84 -4.13
C LEU A 260 -0.25 -5.39 -5.24
N TYR A 261 0.17 -6.51 -5.83
CA TYR A 261 -0.69 -7.27 -6.72
C TYR A 261 -1.52 -8.24 -5.90
N VAL A 262 -2.85 -8.13 -5.98
CA VAL A 262 -3.75 -8.94 -5.16
C VAL A 262 -4.26 -10.12 -5.99
N ARG A 263 -4.89 -9.87 -7.15
CA ARG A 263 -5.49 -10.92 -8.01
C ARG A 263 -5.49 -10.56 -9.50
N ASP A 264 -5.55 -11.60 -10.34
CA ASP A 264 -5.68 -11.50 -11.80
C ASP A 264 -7.14 -11.36 -12.27
N GLU A 265 -8.09 -11.89 -11.50
CA GLU A 265 -9.50 -11.95 -11.87
C GLU A 265 -10.21 -10.64 -11.54
N TYR A 266 -11.11 -10.22 -12.43
CA TYR A 266 -11.88 -8.99 -12.29
C TYR A 266 -13.29 -9.19 -12.83
N GLU A 267 -14.29 -8.88 -12.00
CA GLU A 267 -15.68 -8.82 -12.41
C GLU A 267 -16.21 -7.39 -12.26
N PRO A 268 -16.77 -6.75 -13.30
CA PRO A 268 -17.16 -5.34 -13.26
C PRO A 268 -18.44 -5.05 -12.45
N SER A 269 -18.74 -5.86 -11.43
CA SER A 269 -20.00 -5.83 -10.67
C SER A 269 -20.20 -4.57 -9.83
N LEU A 270 -19.11 -3.96 -9.34
CA LEU A 270 -19.17 -2.80 -8.43
C LEU A 270 -18.92 -1.46 -9.11
N GLU A 271 -18.62 -1.41 -10.41
CA GLU A 271 -18.22 -0.16 -11.07
C GLU A 271 -19.25 0.96 -10.89
N LYS A 272 -20.53 0.61 -11.07
CA LYS A 272 -21.63 1.57 -10.92
C LYS A 272 -21.72 2.11 -9.49
N VAL A 273 -21.58 1.24 -8.48
CA VAL A 273 -21.68 1.63 -7.07
C VAL A 273 -20.52 2.55 -6.70
N VAL A 274 -19.30 2.22 -7.12
CA VAL A 274 -18.13 3.07 -6.89
C VAL A 274 -18.33 4.45 -7.54
N ALA A 275 -18.75 4.51 -8.81
CA ALA A 275 -18.95 5.77 -9.53
C ALA A 275 -20.11 6.61 -8.97
N GLU A 276 -21.17 5.99 -8.45
CA GLU A 276 -22.28 6.70 -7.81
C GLU A 276 -21.91 7.22 -6.40
N THR A 277 -21.06 6.49 -5.70
CA THR A 277 -20.63 6.82 -4.32
C THR A 277 -19.50 7.86 -4.31
N LEU A 278 -18.50 7.69 -5.19
CA LEU A 278 -17.40 8.63 -5.38
C LEU A 278 -17.77 9.59 -6.51
N LYS A 279 -18.04 10.85 -6.16
CA LYS A 279 -18.53 11.84 -7.14
C LYS A 279 -17.43 12.50 -7.97
N VAL A 280 -16.17 12.31 -7.58
CA VAL A 280 -15.02 12.93 -8.23
C VAL A 280 -14.43 11.92 -9.20
N ASP A 281 -14.50 12.25 -10.49
CA ASP A 281 -13.66 11.60 -11.50
C ASP A 281 -12.22 12.14 -11.34
N LEU A 282 -11.35 11.28 -10.79
CA LEU A 282 -9.98 11.64 -10.46
C LEU A 282 -9.13 11.83 -11.73
N ASP A 283 -9.39 11.08 -12.80
CA ASP A 283 -8.72 11.26 -14.09
C ASP A 283 -8.97 12.66 -14.63
N ASP A 284 -10.23 13.09 -14.63
CA ASP A 284 -10.65 14.42 -15.05
C ASP A 284 -10.00 15.52 -14.19
N ALA A 285 -10.10 15.39 -12.87
CA ALA A 285 -9.56 16.40 -11.95
C ALA A 285 -8.04 16.55 -12.06
N LEU A 286 -7.30 15.45 -12.16
CA LEU A 286 -5.85 15.47 -12.33
C LEU A 286 -5.44 16.01 -13.71
N ALA A 287 -6.15 15.60 -14.78
CA ALA A 287 -5.87 16.09 -16.12
C ALA A 287 -6.03 17.61 -16.22
N THR A 288 -7.12 18.16 -15.68
CA THR A 288 -7.34 19.60 -15.60
C THR A 288 -6.19 20.30 -14.89
N ALA A 289 -5.79 19.83 -13.71
CA ALA A 289 -4.67 20.41 -12.96
C ALA A 289 -3.34 20.35 -13.74
N LEU A 290 -3.07 19.25 -14.47
CA LEU A 290 -1.84 19.05 -15.24
C LEU A 290 -1.78 19.89 -16.53
N LEU A 291 -2.93 20.15 -17.16
CA LEU A 291 -3.05 20.87 -18.43
C LEU A 291 -3.14 22.38 -18.24
N ASP A 292 -3.97 22.83 -17.30
CA ASP A 292 -4.23 24.26 -17.08
C ASP A 292 -3.14 24.94 -16.26
N GLN A 293 -2.20 24.17 -15.72
CA GLN A 293 -1.12 24.62 -14.82
C GLN A 293 -1.64 25.41 -13.61
N GLN A 294 -2.92 25.23 -13.26
CA GLN A 294 -3.47 25.81 -12.05
C GLN A 294 -3.17 24.90 -10.88
N PRO A 295 -2.89 25.46 -9.69
CA PRO A 295 -2.71 24.66 -8.50
C PRO A 295 -4.00 23.85 -8.26
N PRO A 296 -3.87 22.55 -7.90
CA PRO A 296 -5.02 21.73 -7.54
C PRO A 296 -5.86 22.44 -6.48
N HIS A 297 -7.18 22.46 -6.69
CA HIS A 297 -8.10 23.18 -5.81
C HIS A 297 -8.32 22.50 -4.46
N SER A 298 -7.79 21.29 -4.26
CA SER A 298 -7.92 20.53 -3.01
C SER A 298 -6.59 19.94 -2.54
N THR A 299 -6.46 19.78 -1.22
CA THR A 299 -5.29 19.15 -0.58
C THR A 299 -5.13 17.70 -1.03
N GLU A 300 -6.25 17.01 -1.30
CA GLU A 300 -6.27 15.61 -1.71
C GLU A 300 -5.71 15.43 -3.13
N LEU A 301 -6.09 16.29 -4.08
CA LEU A 301 -5.51 16.27 -5.43
C LEU A 301 -4.03 16.68 -5.41
N SER A 302 -3.67 17.63 -4.54
CA SER A 302 -2.27 18.01 -4.32
C SER A 302 -1.46 16.80 -3.87
N ALA A 303 -1.96 16.01 -2.92
CA ALA A 303 -1.28 14.80 -2.44
C ALA A 303 -1.00 13.79 -3.56
N VAL A 304 -1.96 13.54 -4.46
CA VAL A 304 -1.77 12.64 -5.61
C VAL A 304 -0.70 13.18 -6.55
N LEU A 305 -0.67 14.49 -6.80
CA LEU A 305 0.34 15.10 -7.65
C LEU A 305 1.71 15.15 -6.98
N ASP A 306 1.80 15.51 -5.70
CA ASP A 306 3.06 15.80 -5.01
C ASP A 306 3.84 14.54 -4.65
N PHE A 307 3.16 13.51 -4.13
CA PHE A 307 3.81 12.27 -3.68
C PHE A 307 3.13 10.98 -4.14
N GLY A 308 2.07 11.08 -4.93
CA GLY A 308 1.48 9.92 -5.57
C GLY A 308 2.41 9.26 -6.58
N PRO A 309 2.11 8.01 -6.95
CA PRO A 309 2.95 7.30 -7.89
C PRO A 309 2.89 7.96 -9.28
N PRO A 310 4.02 8.00 -10.02
CA PRO A 310 4.13 8.77 -11.26
C PRO A 310 3.13 8.32 -12.33
N GLU A 311 2.73 7.04 -12.32
CA GLU A 311 1.75 6.49 -13.23
C GLU A 311 0.37 7.14 -13.15
N GLU A 312 0.02 7.82 -12.05
CA GLU A 312 -1.27 8.52 -11.92
C GLU A 312 -1.36 9.74 -12.85
N ARG A 313 -0.25 10.47 -12.99
CA ARG A 313 -0.17 11.60 -13.91
C ARG A 313 -0.30 11.13 -15.36
N VAL A 314 0.32 10.00 -15.67
CA VAL A 314 0.24 9.39 -17.01
C VAL A 314 -1.17 8.91 -17.29
N ARG A 315 -1.81 8.21 -16.34
CA ARG A 315 -3.19 7.73 -16.46
C ARG A 315 -4.17 8.87 -16.76
N ALA A 316 -4.13 9.94 -15.97
CA ALA A 316 -4.97 11.12 -16.17
C ALA A 316 -4.74 11.78 -17.54
N LEU A 317 -3.48 11.94 -17.96
CA LEU A 317 -3.16 12.50 -19.27
C LEU A 317 -3.58 11.58 -20.42
N MET A 318 -3.51 10.25 -20.27
CA MET A 318 -4.03 9.31 -21.27
C MET A 318 -5.55 9.46 -21.40
N ALA A 319 -6.28 9.51 -20.29
CA ALA A 319 -7.72 9.71 -20.28
C ALA A 319 -8.12 11.02 -20.98
N ALA A 320 -7.40 12.12 -20.71
CA ALA A 320 -7.59 13.39 -21.43
C ALA A 320 -7.22 13.31 -22.91
N ALA A 321 -6.14 12.60 -23.22
CA ALA A 321 -5.69 12.38 -24.59
C ALA A 321 -6.69 11.54 -25.41
N ASP A 322 -7.53 10.70 -24.80
CA ASP A 322 -8.57 9.92 -25.49
C ASP A 322 -9.90 10.66 -25.70
N ARG A 323 -10.06 11.88 -25.17
CA ARG A 323 -11.29 12.67 -25.33
C ARG A 323 -11.50 13.16 -26.77
N ALA A 324 -12.76 13.46 -27.08
CA ALA A 324 -13.20 13.98 -28.37
C ALA A 324 -12.77 15.43 -28.61
N ASP A 325 -12.55 16.22 -27.55
CA ASP A 325 -12.04 17.59 -27.69
C ASP A 325 -10.60 17.59 -28.22
N GLN A 326 -10.42 18.08 -29.44
CA GLN A 326 -9.15 18.04 -30.15
C GLN A 326 -8.07 18.91 -29.47
N SER A 327 -8.44 20.03 -28.86
CA SER A 327 -7.48 20.94 -28.23
C SER A 327 -6.91 20.34 -26.95
N SER A 328 -7.76 19.92 -26.01
CA SER A 328 -7.32 19.29 -24.75
C SER A 328 -6.57 17.99 -25.02
N SER A 329 -7.02 17.21 -26.01
CA SER A 329 -6.36 15.98 -26.40
C SER A 329 -4.92 16.22 -26.90
N GLN A 330 -4.71 17.22 -27.76
CA GLN A 330 -3.37 17.54 -28.26
C GLN A 330 -2.45 18.04 -27.13
N ALA A 331 -2.96 18.90 -26.23
CA ALA A 331 -2.22 19.37 -25.07
C ALA A 331 -1.77 18.22 -24.16
N ALA A 332 -2.63 17.21 -23.93
CA ALA A 332 -2.29 16.02 -23.17
C ALA A 332 -1.19 15.17 -23.84
N ILE A 333 -1.25 15.01 -25.16
CA ILE A 333 -0.21 14.32 -25.94
C ILE A 333 1.14 15.04 -25.82
N ASP A 334 1.15 16.36 -25.90
CA ASP A 334 2.39 17.15 -25.77
C ASP A 334 2.94 17.10 -24.34
N LYS A 335 2.07 17.07 -23.33
CA LYS A 335 2.47 16.88 -21.93
C LYS A 335 3.08 15.49 -21.69
N LEU A 336 2.46 14.43 -22.23
CA LEU A 336 3.01 13.07 -22.18
C LEU A 336 4.38 12.98 -22.85
N ALA A 337 4.57 13.64 -23.99
CA ALA A 337 5.85 13.67 -24.68
C ALA A 337 6.94 14.36 -23.83
N SER A 338 6.64 15.54 -23.28
CA SER A 338 7.55 16.26 -22.38
C SER A 338 7.87 15.44 -21.13
N TRP A 339 6.88 14.73 -20.59
CA TRP A 339 7.05 13.88 -19.42
C TRP A 339 7.94 12.67 -19.74
N SER A 340 7.75 12.03 -20.90
CA SER A 340 8.60 10.93 -21.38
C SER A 340 10.06 11.34 -21.47
N ASP A 341 10.34 12.52 -22.02
CA ASP A 341 11.71 13.03 -22.13
C ASP A 341 12.34 13.29 -20.76
N ALA A 342 11.58 13.84 -19.80
CA ALA A 342 12.05 14.04 -18.43
C ALA A 342 12.31 12.71 -17.72
N TRP A 343 11.31 11.82 -17.75
CA TRP A 343 11.39 10.49 -17.17
C TRP A 343 12.59 9.71 -17.68
N ASN A 344 12.82 9.67 -18.99
CA ASN A 344 13.91 8.91 -19.59
C ASN A 344 15.30 9.51 -19.31
N ARG A 345 15.40 10.77 -18.87
CA ARG A 345 16.67 11.36 -18.39
C ARG A 345 16.98 10.89 -16.96
N GLU A 346 15.96 10.87 -16.11
CA GLU A 346 16.06 10.62 -14.67
C GLU A 346 16.03 9.12 -14.34
N HIS A 347 15.25 8.35 -15.08
CA HIS A 347 14.98 6.93 -14.87
C HIS A 347 15.34 6.11 -16.12
N ARG A 348 15.86 4.89 -15.89
CA ARG A 348 16.22 3.96 -16.98
C ARG A 348 15.15 2.91 -17.27
N VAL A 349 14.31 2.59 -16.29
CA VAL A 349 13.38 1.46 -16.36
C VAL A 349 12.11 1.75 -15.55
N PRO A 350 10.91 1.44 -16.09
CA PRO A 350 10.65 1.19 -17.51
C PRO A 350 10.86 2.47 -18.33
N LYS A 351 11.42 2.34 -19.54
CA LYS A 351 11.62 3.49 -20.44
C LYS A 351 10.25 4.01 -20.91
N ALA A 352 9.99 5.29 -20.72
CA ALA A 352 8.78 5.94 -21.21
C ALA A 352 8.73 5.95 -22.75
N PRO A 353 7.55 5.79 -23.38
CA PRO A 353 7.41 5.79 -24.83
C PRO A 353 7.80 7.14 -25.46
N PRO A 354 8.67 7.18 -26.48
CA PRO A 354 8.94 8.41 -27.22
C PRO A 354 7.72 8.84 -28.03
N LYS A 355 7.55 10.14 -28.26
CA LYS A 355 6.46 10.68 -29.08
C LYS A 355 6.51 10.09 -30.50
N THR A 356 5.34 9.75 -31.05
CA THR A 356 5.18 9.29 -32.44
C THR A 356 4.03 10.04 -33.11
N ASP A 357 4.02 10.07 -34.45
CA ASP A 357 2.93 10.70 -35.23
C ASP A 357 1.63 9.88 -35.20
N HIS A 358 1.70 8.62 -34.76
CA HIS A 358 0.56 7.71 -34.72
C HIS A 358 -0.08 7.69 -33.32
N ARG A 359 -0.97 8.65 -33.04
CA ARG A 359 -1.63 8.82 -31.72
C ARG A 359 -2.12 7.51 -31.08
N LYS A 360 -2.84 6.65 -31.81
CA LYS A 360 -3.33 5.36 -31.27
C LYS A 360 -2.19 4.44 -30.82
N GLN A 361 -1.11 4.36 -31.58
CA GLN A 361 0.05 3.55 -31.22
C GLN A 361 0.80 4.16 -30.03
N TYR A 362 0.87 5.50 -29.97
CA TYR A 362 1.50 6.21 -28.87
C TYR A 362 0.77 5.96 -27.53
N LEU A 363 -0.55 6.07 -27.52
CA LEU A 363 -1.37 5.79 -26.32
C LEU A 363 -1.35 4.30 -25.94
N ALA A 364 -1.33 3.39 -26.92
CA ALA A 364 -1.15 1.96 -26.65
C ALA A 364 0.21 1.67 -25.99
N ALA A 365 1.28 2.33 -26.43
CA ALA A 365 2.60 2.20 -25.80
C ALA A 365 2.61 2.74 -24.36
N TRP A 366 1.88 3.83 -24.09
CA TRP A 366 1.69 4.34 -22.72
C TRP A 366 0.92 3.39 -21.83
N LYS A 367 -0.13 2.74 -22.36
CA LYS A 367 -0.85 1.67 -21.65
C LYS A 367 0.09 0.53 -21.25
N THR A 368 0.95 0.07 -22.18
CA THR A 368 1.96 -0.94 -21.89
C THR A 368 2.96 -0.46 -20.83
N TRP A 369 3.43 0.78 -20.93
CA TRP A 369 4.32 1.38 -19.93
C TRP A 369 3.67 1.45 -18.54
N TYR A 370 2.40 1.84 -18.46
CA TYR A 370 1.62 1.88 -17.21
C TYR A 370 1.52 0.50 -16.56
N GLN A 371 1.24 -0.54 -17.35
CA GLN A 371 1.20 -1.92 -16.85
C GLN A 371 2.58 -2.37 -16.35
N GLN A 372 3.65 -2.03 -17.07
CA GLN A 372 5.01 -2.37 -16.68
C GLN A 372 5.44 -1.67 -15.38
N ILE A 373 5.16 -0.37 -15.23
CA ILE A 373 5.55 0.36 -14.02
C ILE A 373 4.76 -0.10 -12.80
N ARG A 374 3.48 -0.46 -12.95
CA ARG A 374 2.69 -1.04 -11.86
C ARG A 374 3.26 -2.36 -11.35
N GLN A 375 3.83 -3.15 -12.24
CA GLN A 375 4.51 -4.40 -11.90
C GLN A 375 5.99 -4.20 -11.54
N SER A 376 6.54 -3.00 -11.73
CA SER A 376 7.96 -2.74 -11.56
C SER A 376 8.28 -2.46 -10.08
N PRO A 377 9.19 -3.24 -9.48
CA PRO A 377 9.59 -3.04 -8.09
C PRO A 377 10.45 -1.78 -7.87
N ILE A 378 11.03 -1.25 -8.94
CA ILE A 378 12.18 -0.35 -8.84
C ILE A 378 11.92 0.92 -9.66
N LEU A 379 11.66 2.02 -8.96
CA LEU A 379 12.03 3.35 -9.41
C LEU A 379 13.33 3.72 -8.70
N GLN A 380 14.46 3.31 -9.27
CA GLN A 380 15.75 3.85 -8.86
C GLN A 380 15.89 5.23 -9.53
N ALA A 381 15.76 6.30 -8.73
CA ALA A 381 16.39 7.57 -9.08
C ALA A 381 17.92 7.38 -9.11
N ARG A 382 18.62 8.13 -9.96
CA ARG A 382 20.09 8.14 -10.00
C ARG A 382 20.64 8.70 -8.68
N ASP A 383 21.68 8.05 -8.16
CA ASP A 383 22.66 8.67 -7.25
C ASP A 383 23.57 9.63 -8.04
#